data_AF-A0AAN6GUY4-F1
#
_entry.id   AF-A0AAN6GUY4-F1
#
_cell.length_a   1.000
_cell.length_b   1.000
_cell.length_c   1.000
_cell.angle_alpha   90.00
_cell.angle_beta   90.00
_cell.angle_gamma   90.00
#
_symmetry.space_group_name_H-M   'P 1'
#
loop_
_entity.id
_entity.type
_entity.pdbx_description
1 polymer ?
#
loop_
_entity_poly.entity_id
_entity_poly.type
_entity_poly.pdbx_seq_one_letter_code
_entity_poly.pdbx_strand_id
1 'polypeptide(L)'
;MPPRPLKRPAHIPPLSSLLSAGQPLSTGGSPVPLSASPFLVRPAHVALVLDDTYAQNDRSGQRGWGPNIVIGKQPGGKVTQLSGVVLRSSKNSIEDTSASGFKTVTVKVLDKHPPTFPTEGQQKHFALPLIPTDEPIRDNLPAWLDALSVASKNEYTVEITLEAYGNQAPPSSGQDQLVAGQYEQIEELLSKAYSHDFDIFNLKKGEVKSDEDAHADEIKGARFILDAFGGPPTHWTSSQLLRSTQLQDWSGFCSRLALHPRVYVKLSPPVASLRKSGGLKALDKEARAEFRRIVRIWIDAVLDALGDERLIFAATGLDPGNLCTSDKPTSKGDMPAVVAVGDADESLVERTQAIALEQETKEAQEKREDEALTEVELWFEIVREVLADIGVDSLAMSKIFEGNAQKLYGL
;
A
#
# COMPACT_ATOMS: atom_id res chain seq x y z
N MET A 1 8.08 -46.82 -28.55
CA MET A 1 8.14 -45.69 -29.50
C MET A 1 8.40 -44.42 -28.72
N PRO A 2 9.45 -43.64 -29.02
CA PRO A 2 9.69 -42.36 -28.36
C PRO A 2 8.66 -41.30 -28.84
N PRO A 3 8.28 -40.33 -27.99
CA PRO A 3 7.31 -39.31 -28.36
C PRO A 3 7.87 -38.36 -29.41
N ARG A 4 7.07 -38.04 -30.44
CA ARG A 4 7.42 -37.06 -31.46
C ARG A 4 7.49 -35.66 -30.85
N PRO A 5 8.56 -34.88 -31.10
CA PRO A 5 8.61 -33.49 -30.68
C PRO A 5 7.58 -32.65 -31.43
N LEU A 6 6.84 -31.83 -30.70
CA LEU A 6 5.87 -30.87 -31.22
C LEU A 6 6.60 -29.82 -32.08
N LYS A 7 6.30 -29.79 -33.38
CA LYS A 7 6.80 -28.77 -34.32
C LYS A 7 6.08 -27.45 -34.07
N ARG A 8 6.85 -26.36 -33.94
CA ARG A 8 6.34 -24.98 -33.92
C ARG A 8 5.62 -24.64 -35.25
N PRO A 9 4.54 -23.84 -35.22
CA PRO A 9 3.93 -23.27 -36.43
C PRO A 9 4.94 -22.40 -37.21
N ALA A 10 4.98 -22.55 -38.53
CA ALA A 10 6.04 -22.05 -39.41
C ALA A 10 6.10 -20.52 -39.66
N HIS A 11 5.41 -19.70 -38.86
CA HIS A 11 5.27 -18.26 -39.13
C HIS A 11 5.73 -17.31 -38.01
N ILE A 12 6.44 -17.80 -37.00
CA ILE A 12 7.05 -16.93 -35.98
C ILE A 12 8.58 -16.97 -36.16
N PRO A 13 9.22 -15.89 -36.62
CA PRO A 13 10.67 -15.84 -36.73
C PRO A 13 11.32 -15.95 -35.34
N PRO A 14 12.50 -16.60 -35.23
CA PRO A 14 13.19 -16.77 -33.96
C PRO A 14 13.60 -15.42 -33.38
N LEU A 15 13.38 -15.22 -32.07
CA LEU A 15 13.70 -14.00 -31.31
C LEU A 15 15.17 -13.52 -31.45
N SER A 16 16.09 -14.40 -31.83
CA SER A 16 17.48 -14.07 -32.15
C SER A 16 17.68 -13.26 -33.45
N SER A 17 16.66 -13.22 -34.32
CA SER A 17 16.66 -12.41 -35.55
C SER A 17 16.28 -10.94 -35.32
N LEU A 18 15.72 -10.59 -34.15
CA LEU A 18 15.36 -9.21 -33.79
C LEU A 18 16.49 -8.42 -33.12
N LEU A 19 17.58 -9.09 -32.72
CA LEU A 19 18.66 -8.47 -31.93
C LEU A 19 19.99 -8.33 -32.69
N SER A 20 20.09 -8.76 -33.96
CA SER A 20 21.38 -8.87 -34.66
C SER A 20 21.51 -8.06 -35.97
N ALA A 21 20.60 -7.13 -36.29
CA ALA A 21 20.76 -6.27 -37.45
C ALA A 21 21.15 -4.84 -37.05
N GLY A 22 22.44 -4.66 -36.73
CA GLY A 22 23.06 -3.34 -36.69
C GLY A 22 23.44 -2.90 -38.09
N GLN A 23 22.76 -1.88 -38.63
CA GLN A 23 23.27 -0.81 -39.51
C GLN A 23 22.09 0.06 -40.04
N PRO A 24 22.35 1.33 -40.40
CA PRO A 24 21.43 2.41 -40.11
C PRO A 24 20.51 2.73 -41.29
N LEU A 25 19.20 2.69 -41.06
CA LEU A 25 18.23 3.34 -41.93
C LEU A 25 17.52 4.44 -41.14
N SER A 26 18.03 5.65 -41.38
CA SER A 26 17.41 6.93 -41.08
C SER A 26 16.05 7.03 -41.77
N THR A 27 14.96 6.97 -40.99
CA THR A 27 13.72 7.71 -41.22
C THR A 27 12.98 7.92 -39.90
N GLY A 28 13.08 9.14 -39.33
CA GLY A 28 11.91 9.85 -38.80
C GLY A 28 11.25 9.42 -37.49
N GLY A 29 11.93 8.75 -36.57
CA GLY A 29 11.44 8.55 -35.19
C GLY A 29 12.30 9.33 -34.20
N SER A 30 11.83 10.50 -33.76
CA SER A 30 12.42 11.18 -32.60
C SER A 30 12.38 10.20 -31.42
N PRO A 31 13.49 9.96 -30.69
CA PRO A 31 13.40 9.25 -29.43
C PRO A 31 12.47 10.08 -28.56
N VAL A 32 11.26 9.59 -28.28
CA VAL A 32 10.35 10.28 -27.37
C VAL A 32 11.07 10.34 -26.03
N PRO A 33 11.59 11.48 -25.58
CA PRO A 33 11.98 11.58 -24.19
C PRO A 33 10.70 11.26 -23.42
N LEU A 34 10.78 10.36 -22.43
CA LEU A 34 9.73 10.25 -21.42
C LEU A 34 9.55 11.67 -20.88
N SER A 35 8.52 12.38 -21.35
CA SER A 35 8.29 13.74 -20.90
C SER A 35 8.10 13.63 -19.39
N ALA A 36 8.81 14.45 -18.61
CA ALA A 36 8.51 14.61 -17.20
C ALA A 36 7.00 14.81 -17.10
N SER A 37 6.28 13.80 -16.60
CA SER A 37 4.82 13.73 -16.70
C SER A 37 4.24 15.02 -16.11
N PRO A 38 3.69 15.92 -16.94
CA PRO A 38 3.39 17.28 -16.51
C PRO A 38 2.16 17.36 -15.58
N PHE A 39 1.59 16.21 -15.22
CA PHE A 39 0.39 16.13 -14.38
C PHE A 39 0.50 14.98 -13.37
N LEU A 40 1.60 14.89 -12.62
CA LEU A 40 1.59 14.16 -11.35
C LEU A 40 0.67 14.90 -10.37
N VAL A 41 -0.65 14.65 -10.52
CA VAL A 41 -1.67 15.18 -9.64
C VAL A 41 -1.51 14.50 -8.29
N ARG A 42 -1.00 15.25 -7.31
CA ARG A 42 -1.00 14.80 -5.92
C ARG A 42 -2.43 14.90 -5.38
N PRO A 43 -2.90 13.92 -4.59
CA PRO A 43 -4.18 14.06 -3.90
C PRO A 43 -4.12 15.31 -3.02
N ALA A 44 -5.21 16.08 -2.98
CA ALA A 44 -5.28 17.28 -2.16
C ALA A 44 -5.22 16.95 -0.66
N HIS A 45 -5.66 15.75 -0.32
CA HIS A 45 -5.76 15.27 1.04
C HIS A 45 -5.32 13.80 1.16
N VAL A 46 -4.85 13.43 2.35
CA VAL A 46 -4.45 12.05 2.67
C VAL A 46 -5.01 11.70 4.04
N ALA A 47 -5.57 10.49 4.17
CA ALA A 47 -5.89 9.90 5.47
C ALA A 47 -4.74 8.96 5.87
N LEU A 48 -4.14 9.18 7.04
CA LEU A 48 -3.00 8.39 7.50
C LEU A 48 -3.43 7.37 8.56
N VAL A 49 -3.28 6.08 8.26
CA VAL A 49 -3.52 4.99 9.23
C VAL A 49 -2.21 4.58 9.89
N LEU A 50 -2.12 4.80 11.20
CA LEU A 50 -0.93 4.62 12.04
C LEU A 50 -1.16 3.56 13.13
N ASP A 51 -0.08 2.90 13.50
CA ASP A 51 -0.07 1.90 14.57
C ASP A 51 0.51 2.50 15.88
N ASP A 52 -0.21 2.38 17.00
CA ASP A 52 0.19 2.90 18.33
C ASP A 52 1.20 1.97 19.04
N THR A 53 1.59 0.86 18.42
CA THR A 53 2.52 -0.12 19.03
C THR A 53 3.88 0.46 19.43
N TYR A 54 4.28 1.63 18.92
CA TYR A 54 5.55 2.27 19.25
C TYR A 54 5.49 3.29 20.41
N ALA A 55 4.31 3.75 20.83
CA ALA A 55 4.22 4.81 21.84
C ALA A 55 4.57 4.36 23.28
N GLN A 56 4.68 3.05 23.55
CA GLN A 56 4.93 2.55 24.91
C GLN A 56 6.39 2.62 25.37
N ASN A 57 7.36 2.74 24.45
CA ASN A 57 8.78 2.75 24.82
C ASN A 57 9.34 4.14 25.12
N ASP A 58 8.61 5.22 24.80
CA ASP A 58 9.05 6.58 25.09
C ASP A 58 8.25 7.18 26.25
N ARG A 59 8.54 6.68 27.47
CA ARG A 59 8.00 7.26 28.73
C ARG A 59 8.62 8.63 29.06
N SER A 60 9.53 9.15 28.22
CA SER A 60 10.21 10.43 28.41
C SER A 60 9.53 11.58 27.66
N GLY A 61 8.36 11.99 28.16
CA GLY A 61 7.84 13.34 27.92
C GLY A 61 6.95 13.51 26.70
N GLN A 62 5.88 14.27 26.90
CA GLN A 62 4.88 14.65 25.91
C GLN A 62 5.50 15.29 24.66
N ARG A 63 5.80 14.49 23.62
CA ARG A 63 5.74 14.98 22.24
C ARG A 63 4.39 14.57 21.68
N GLY A 64 3.36 15.31 22.07
CA GLY A 64 2.09 15.28 21.36
C GLY A 64 2.33 15.62 19.89
N TRP A 65 1.60 14.96 19.01
CA TRP A 65 1.64 15.23 17.58
C TRP A 65 1.25 16.69 17.38
N GLY A 66 2.15 17.50 16.81
CA GLY A 66 1.87 18.90 16.55
C GLY A 66 0.67 19.01 15.58
N PRO A 67 -0.21 20.02 15.71
CA PRO A 67 -1.46 20.13 14.94
C PRO A 67 -1.28 20.37 13.43
N ASN A 68 -0.11 20.12 12.85
CA ASN A 68 0.20 20.35 11.43
C ASN A 68 1.19 19.30 10.91
N ILE A 69 0.80 18.03 10.90
CA ILE A 69 1.57 17.04 10.15
C ILE A 69 1.26 17.21 8.68
N VAL A 70 2.28 17.68 7.97
CA VAL A 70 2.28 17.88 6.53
C VAL A 70 3.04 16.71 5.93
N ILE A 71 2.39 15.92 5.07
CA ILE A 71 3.06 14.88 4.28
C ILE A 71 3.69 15.59 3.08
N GLY A 72 4.95 16.00 3.24
CA GLY A 72 5.76 16.66 2.22
C GLY A 72 5.46 18.15 2.01
N LYS A 73 6.53 18.95 1.96
CA LYS A 73 6.51 20.31 1.41
C LYS A 73 7.42 20.35 0.19
N GLN A 74 6.88 20.63 -0.99
CA GLN A 74 7.70 20.86 -2.18
C GLN A 74 8.25 22.29 -2.22
N PRO A 75 9.43 22.52 -2.85
CA PRO A 75 9.84 23.85 -3.26
C PRO A 75 8.90 24.33 -4.38
N GLY A 76 7.90 25.15 -4.01
CA GLY A 76 6.95 25.79 -4.94
C GLY A 76 5.59 25.12 -5.12
N GLY A 77 5.30 23.99 -4.45
CA GLY A 77 4.05 23.23 -4.59
C GLY A 77 3.03 23.41 -3.44
N LYS A 78 1.76 23.07 -3.70
CA LYS A 78 0.70 22.98 -2.68
C LYS A 78 1.00 21.84 -1.70
N VAL A 79 0.79 22.11 -0.42
CA VAL A 79 0.95 21.15 0.67
C VAL A 79 -0.18 20.12 0.61
N THR A 80 0.15 18.83 0.63
CA THR A 80 -0.84 17.77 0.84
C THR A 80 -1.34 17.85 2.28
N GLN A 81 -2.62 18.15 2.47
CA GLN A 81 -3.18 18.34 3.81
C GLN A 81 -3.68 16.99 4.36
N LEU A 82 -3.18 16.59 5.53
CA LEU A 82 -3.72 15.44 6.26
C LEU A 82 -5.18 15.72 6.62
N SER A 83 -6.13 14.93 6.12
CA SER A 83 -7.56 15.14 6.39
C SER A 83 -8.08 14.29 7.57
N GLY A 84 -7.39 13.19 7.89
CA GLY A 84 -7.73 12.34 9.03
C GLY A 84 -6.57 11.43 9.45
N VAL A 85 -6.60 11.01 10.71
CA VAL A 85 -5.62 10.06 11.27
C VAL A 85 -6.36 8.89 11.89
N VAL A 86 -6.03 7.68 11.49
CA VAL A 86 -6.55 6.47 12.12
C VAL A 86 -5.46 5.93 13.03
N LEU A 87 -5.70 5.88 14.34
CA LEU A 87 -4.75 5.41 15.34
C LEU A 87 -5.18 4.03 15.84
N ARG A 88 -4.31 3.03 15.70
CA ARG A 88 -4.55 1.69 16.25
C ARG A 88 -4.07 1.60 17.68
N SER A 89 -4.93 1.80 18.68
CA SER A 89 -4.53 1.76 20.09
C SER A 89 -4.47 0.34 20.65
N SER A 90 -3.39 0.03 21.36
CA SER A 90 -3.15 -1.29 21.96
C SER A 90 -3.76 -1.49 23.36
N LYS A 91 -4.30 -0.43 24.00
CA LYS A 91 -4.87 -0.50 25.36
C LYS A 91 -6.11 0.40 25.48
N ASN A 92 -7.00 0.07 26.43
CA ASN A 92 -8.30 0.68 26.72
C ASN A 92 -8.30 2.20 27.06
N SER A 93 -7.29 2.99 26.67
CA SER A 93 -7.29 4.44 26.88
C SER A 93 -8.13 5.12 25.81
N ILE A 94 -9.33 5.56 26.22
CA ILE A 94 -10.12 6.55 25.49
C ILE A 94 -9.52 7.91 25.84
N GLU A 95 -8.78 8.50 24.91
CA GLU A 95 -8.52 9.94 24.95
C GLU A 95 -9.17 10.59 23.73
N ASP A 96 -10.34 11.20 23.95
CA ASP A 96 -10.90 12.20 23.05
C ASP A 96 -10.04 13.45 23.16
N THR A 97 -9.15 13.65 22.19
CA THR A 97 -8.48 14.94 22.00
C THR A 97 -8.80 15.47 20.62
N SER A 98 -9.72 16.43 20.54
CA SER A 98 -9.87 17.27 19.35
C SER A 98 -10.03 18.75 19.73
N ALA A 99 -8.89 19.38 20.06
CA ALA A 99 -8.73 20.83 19.92
C ALA A 99 -8.24 21.22 18.50
N SER A 100 -7.68 20.27 17.75
CA SER A 100 -7.31 20.41 16.34
C SER A 100 -8.35 19.71 15.48
N GLY A 101 -8.94 20.39 14.50
CA GLY A 101 -10.06 19.90 13.68
C GLY A 101 -9.82 18.67 12.79
N PHE A 102 -8.84 17.81 13.11
CA PHE A 102 -8.67 16.51 12.48
C PHE A 102 -9.66 15.52 13.09
N LYS A 103 -10.27 14.69 12.25
CA LYS A 103 -11.03 13.53 12.72
C LYS A 103 -10.04 12.40 12.96
N THR A 104 -10.02 11.92 14.19
CA THR A 104 -9.22 10.78 14.61
C THR A 104 -10.13 9.57 14.78
N VAL A 105 -9.74 8.43 14.21
CA VAL A 105 -10.46 7.16 14.40
C VAL A 105 -9.59 6.21 15.20
N THR A 106 -10.12 5.69 16.31
CA THR A 106 -9.44 4.67 17.12
C THR A 106 -9.79 3.27 16.62
N VAL A 107 -8.77 2.50 16.24
CA VAL A 107 -8.90 1.08 15.90
C VAL A 107 -8.49 0.24 17.10
N LYS A 108 -9.40 -0.59 17.61
CA LYS A 108 -9.15 -1.45 18.77
C LYS A 108 -8.48 -2.75 18.34
N VAL A 109 -7.34 -3.08 18.93
CA VAL A 109 -6.68 -4.38 18.73
C VAL A 109 -7.33 -5.45 19.60
N LEU A 110 -7.73 -6.55 18.97
CA LEU A 110 -8.20 -7.74 19.67
C LEU A 110 -7.02 -8.69 19.93
N ASP A 111 -7.13 -9.52 20.97
CA ASP A 111 -6.02 -10.34 21.49
C ASP A 111 -6.22 -11.86 21.27
N LYS A 112 -7.37 -12.28 20.74
CA LYS A 112 -7.76 -13.70 20.63
C LYS A 112 -8.32 -14.06 19.28
N HIS A 113 -8.12 -15.33 18.92
CA HIS A 113 -8.75 -16.03 17.81
C HIS A 113 -9.63 -17.16 18.35
N PRO A 114 -10.88 -17.31 17.86
CA PRO A 114 -11.67 -16.29 17.16
C PRO A 114 -11.88 -15.03 18.02
N PRO A 115 -12.08 -13.86 17.40
CA PRO A 115 -12.28 -12.61 18.13
C PRO A 115 -13.62 -12.58 18.87
N THR A 116 -13.68 -11.90 20.01
CA THR A 116 -14.94 -11.51 20.65
C THR A 116 -15.16 -10.03 20.47
N PHE A 117 -16.18 -9.66 19.68
CA PHE A 117 -16.51 -8.27 19.47
C PHE A 117 -17.45 -7.75 20.57
N PRO A 118 -17.27 -6.50 21.05
CA PRO A 118 -18.22 -5.91 21.97
C PRO A 118 -19.58 -5.74 21.27
N THR A 119 -20.68 -5.96 22.00
CA THR A 119 -22.04 -5.72 21.51
C THR A 119 -22.50 -4.29 21.71
N GLU A 120 -21.84 -3.55 22.60
CA GLU A 120 -22.17 -2.19 22.97
C GLU A 120 -20.91 -1.31 22.87
N GLY A 121 -21.02 -0.16 22.21
CA GLY A 121 -19.92 0.80 22.10
C GLY A 121 -20.03 1.69 20.87
N GLN A 122 -19.36 2.83 20.93
CA GLN A 122 -19.21 3.73 19.78
C GLN A 122 -18.11 3.27 18.80
N GLN A 123 -17.25 2.33 19.22
CA GLN A 123 -16.15 1.84 18.41
C GLN A 123 -16.65 0.91 17.30
N LYS A 124 -16.38 1.30 16.05
CA LYS A 124 -16.76 0.52 14.86
C LYS A 124 -15.58 -0.17 14.19
N HIS A 125 -14.34 0.05 14.64
CA HIS A 125 -13.14 -0.38 13.94
C HIS A 125 -12.27 -1.26 14.83
N PHE A 126 -12.00 -2.47 14.36
CA PHE A 126 -11.26 -3.49 15.09
C PHE A 126 -10.15 -4.03 14.21
N ALA A 127 -8.97 -4.24 14.79
CA ALA A 127 -7.89 -4.95 14.14
C ALA A 127 -7.67 -6.29 14.85
N LEU A 128 -7.67 -7.36 14.08
CA LEU A 128 -7.35 -8.68 14.59
C LEU A 128 -5.84 -8.81 14.82
N PRO A 129 -5.42 -9.68 15.75
CA PRO A 129 -4.01 -10.08 15.79
C PRO A 129 -3.64 -10.80 14.49
N LEU A 130 -2.34 -10.95 14.24
CA LEU A 130 -1.86 -11.82 13.16
C LEU A 130 -2.51 -13.19 13.32
N ILE A 131 -3.19 -13.67 12.28
CA ILE A 131 -3.72 -15.03 12.26
C ILE A 131 -2.52 -15.94 11.97
N PRO A 132 -2.13 -16.83 12.90
CA PRO A 132 -0.95 -17.64 12.69
C PRO A 132 -1.29 -18.82 11.76
N THR A 133 -0.31 -19.30 10.99
CA THR A 133 -0.54 -20.37 10.01
C THR A 133 -0.75 -21.76 10.63
N ASP A 134 -0.38 -21.94 11.90
CA ASP A 134 -0.50 -23.19 12.66
C ASP A 134 -1.84 -23.33 13.39
N GLU A 135 -2.65 -22.27 13.46
CA GLU A 135 -4.00 -22.30 14.01
C GLU A 135 -5.04 -22.32 12.87
N PRO A 136 -5.52 -23.50 12.45
CA PRO A 136 -6.49 -23.59 11.37
C PRO A 136 -7.83 -22.96 11.78
N ILE A 137 -8.25 -21.94 11.05
CA ILE A 137 -9.58 -21.32 11.14
C ILE A 137 -10.68 -22.38 11.02
N ARG A 138 -10.47 -23.43 10.20
CA ARG A 138 -11.41 -24.54 10.00
C ARG A 138 -11.81 -25.24 11.29
N ASP A 139 -10.88 -25.42 12.22
CA ASP A 139 -11.13 -26.15 13.47
C ASP A 139 -12.07 -25.38 14.40
N ASN A 140 -12.07 -24.04 14.30
CA ASN A 140 -12.92 -23.13 15.07
C ASN A 140 -13.91 -22.36 14.19
N LEU A 141 -14.25 -22.88 13.00
CA LEU A 141 -15.03 -22.17 12.00
C LEU A 141 -16.40 -21.69 12.51
N PRO A 142 -17.19 -22.49 13.28
CA PRO A 142 -18.46 -22.00 13.84
C PRO A 142 -18.30 -20.76 14.71
N ALA A 143 -17.28 -20.74 15.58
CA ALA A 143 -17.02 -19.61 16.47
C ALA A 143 -16.53 -18.37 15.71
N TRP A 144 -15.77 -18.54 14.63
CA TRP A 144 -15.44 -17.46 13.71
C TRP A 144 -16.69 -16.88 13.02
N LEU A 145 -17.60 -17.73 12.54
CA LEU A 145 -18.84 -17.29 11.92
C LEU A 145 -19.76 -16.55 12.91
N ASP A 146 -19.84 -17.01 14.16
CA ASP A 146 -20.58 -16.31 15.22
C ASP A 146 -19.99 -14.93 15.50
N ALA A 147 -18.66 -14.83 15.59
CA ALA A 147 -17.97 -13.56 15.77
C ALA A 147 -18.23 -12.59 14.59
N LEU A 148 -18.10 -13.07 13.35
CA LEU A 148 -18.34 -12.25 12.16
C LEU A 148 -19.81 -11.87 11.99
N SER A 149 -20.74 -12.69 12.45
CA SER A 149 -22.17 -12.38 12.54
C SER A 149 -22.42 -11.21 13.51
N VAL A 150 -21.75 -11.18 14.66
CA VAL A 150 -21.80 -10.02 15.58
C VAL A 150 -21.20 -8.79 14.92
N ALA A 151 -20.05 -8.92 14.25
CA ALA A 151 -19.45 -7.81 13.51
C ALA A 151 -20.38 -7.26 12.44
N SER A 152 -21.08 -8.15 11.73
CA SER A 152 -21.98 -7.77 10.64
C SER A 152 -23.23 -7.06 11.13
N LYS A 153 -23.85 -7.56 12.21
CA LYS A 153 -25.00 -6.91 12.85
C LYS A 153 -24.72 -5.48 13.30
N ASN A 154 -23.47 -5.18 13.66
CA ASN A 154 -23.04 -3.87 14.15
C ASN A 154 -22.26 -3.06 13.09
N GLU A 155 -22.20 -3.52 11.84
CA GLU A 155 -21.49 -2.86 10.73
C GLU A 155 -20.02 -2.53 11.05
N TYR A 156 -19.34 -3.44 11.75
CA TYR A 156 -17.94 -3.24 12.12
C TYR A 156 -17.00 -3.31 10.91
N THR A 157 -15.94 -2.52 10.96
CA THR A 157 -14.77 -2.65 10.09
C THR A 157 -13.74 -3.50 10.81
N VAL A 158 -13.37 -4.63 10.20
CA VAL A 158 -12.46 -5.62 10.76
C VAL A 158 -11.20 -5.69 9.89
N GLU A 159 -10.07 -5.25 10.44
CA GLU A 159 -8.75 -5.38 9.81
C GLU A 159 -8.17 -6.76 10.14
N ILE A 160 -7.78 -7.50 9.10
CA ILE A 160 -7.20 -8.83 9.18
C ILE A 160 -5.75 -8.74 8.70
N THR A 161 -4.83 -9.20 9.53
CA THR A 161 -3.41 -9.33 9.17
C THR A 161 -3.09 -10.81 8.93
N LEU A 162 -2.57 -11.11 7.75
CA LEU A 162 -2.19 -12.47 7.34
C LEU A 162 -0.68 -12.64 7.37
N GLU A 163 -0.22 -13.89 7.44
CA GLU A 163 1.19 -14.19 7.29
C GLU A 163 1.58 -14.11 5.80
N ALA A 164 2.80 -13.63 5.54
CA ALA A 164 3.31 -13.41 4.19
C ALA A 164 4.41 -14.44 3.85
N TYR A 165 4.54 -14.81 2.57
CA TYR A 165 5.63 -15.70 2.17
C TYR A 165 7.00 -15.08 2.44
N GLY A 166 7.92 -15.90 2.96
CA GLY A 166 9.31 -15.49 3.23
C GLY A 166 9.53 -14.74 4.54
N ASN A 167 8.53 -14.70 5.44
CA ASN A 167 8.72 -14.15 6.78
C ASN A 167 9.78 -14.93 7.57
N GLN A 168 9.87 -16.25 7.38
CA GLN A 168 10.88 -17.10 8.01
C GLN A 168 12.03 -17.41 7.05
N ALA A 169 13.27 -17.36 7.56
CA ALA A 169 14.47 -17.78 6.84
C ALA A 169 15.03 -19.06 7.50
N PRO A 170 15.37 -20.12 6.74
CA PRO A 170 15.23 -20.27 5.29
C PRO A 170 13.78 -20.53 4.83
N PRO A 171 13.43 -20.22 3.57
CA PRO A 171 12.13 -20.60 3.01
C PRO A 171 12.01 -22.11 3.04
N SER A 172 11.05 -22.62 3.81
CA SER A 172 10.72 -24.05 3.83
C SER A 172 9.47 -24.26 3.00
N SER A 173 9.48 -25.29 2.14
CA SER A 173 8.31 -25.64 1.33
C SER A 173 7.07 -25.94 2.18
N GLY A 174 7.25 -26.32 3.45
CA GLY A 174 6.16 -26.51 4.40
C GLY A 174 5.47 -25.21 4.78
N GLN A 175 6.22 -24.14 5.06
CA GLN A 175 5.61 -22.85 5.42
C GLN A 175 4.83 -22.25 4.26
N ASP A 176 5.33 -22.38 3.03
CA ASP A 176 4.63 -21.88 1.84
C ASP A 176 3.26 -22.57 1.66
N GLN A 177 3.18 -23.88 1.94
CA GLN A 177 1.91 -24.63 1.91
C GLN A 177 0.95 -24.18 3.02
N LEU A 178 1.49 -23.85 4.20
CA LEU A 178 0.68 -23.35 5.31
C LEU A 178 0.13 -21.94 5.02
N VAL A 179 0.91 -21.06 4.39
CA VAL A 179 0.45 -19.74 3.95
C VAL A 179 -0.62 -19.86 2.85
N ALA A 180 -0.41 -20.71 1.85
CA ALA A 180 -1.43 -20.99 0.84
C ALA A 180 -2.72 -21.57 1.46
N GLY A 181 -2.59 -22.49 2.40
CA GLY A 181 -3.71 -23.04 3.17
C GLY A 181 -4.41 -21.99 4.04
N GLN A 182 -3.69 -20.97 4.55
CA GLN A 182 -4.29 -19.85 5.25
C GLN A 182 -5.17 -19.00 4.32
N TYR A 183 -4.73 -18.73 3.08
CA TYR A 183 -5.53 -18.00 2.11
C TYR A 183 -6.85 -18.70 1.78
N GLU A 184 -6.81 -20.01 1.56
CA GLU A 184 -8.03 -20.82 1.32
C GLU A 184 -8.99 -20.75 2.51
N GLN A 185 -8.47 -20.78 3.73
CA GLN A 185 -9.28 -20.70 4.94
C GLN A 185 -9.94 -19.33 5.14
N ILE A 186 -9.22 -18.25 4.83
CA ILE A 186 -9.77 -16.88 4.88
C ILE A 186 -10.85 -16.69 3.82
N GLU A 187 -10.62 -17.16 2.60
CA GLU A 187 -11.62 -17.14 1.54
C GLU A 187 -12.88 -17.93 1.92
N GLU A 188 -12.71 -19.14 2.48
CA GLU A 188 -13.82 -19.96 2.96
C GLU A 188 -14.60 -19.27 4.07
N LEU A 189 -13.90 -18.66 5.03
CA LEU A 189 -14.51 -17.89 6.12
C LEU A 189 -15.32 -16.71 5.59
N LEU A 190 -14.75 -15.89 4.71
CA LEU A 190 -15.40 -14.72 4.13
C LEU A 190 -16.60 -15.12 3.26
N SER A 191 -16.49 -16.21 2.50
CA SER A 191 -17.58 -16.78 1.70
C SER A 191 -18.74 -17.21 2.59
N LYS A 192 -18.47 -17.98 3.64
CA LYS A 192 -19.51 -18.47 4.58
C LYS A 192 -20.13 -17.32 5.38
N ALA A 193 -19.34 -16.35 5.83
CA ALA A 193 -19.85 -15.17 6.53
C ALA A 193 -20.77 -14.35 5.62
N TYR A 194 -20.39 -14.15 4.35
CA TYR A 194 -21.22 -13.43 3.39
C TYR A 194 -22.55 -14.15 3.11
N SER A 195 -22.52 -15.46 2.86
CA SER A 195 -23.73 -16.28 2.65
C SER A 195 -24.65 -16.25 3.87
N HIS A 196 -24.09 -16.37 5.06
CA HIS A 196 -24.85 -16.31 6.31
C HIS A 196 -25.57 -14.95 6.49
N ASP A 197 -24.89 -13.84 6.19
CA ASP A 197 -25.51 -12.51 6.22
C ASP A 197 -26.61 -12.36 5.17
N PHE A 198 -26.39 -12.90 3.97
CA PHE A 198 -27.36 -12.85 2.88
C PHE A 198 -28.64 -13.61 3.23
N ASP A 199 -28.52 -14.77 3.88
CA ASP A 199 -29.67 -15.56 4.34
C ASP A 199 -30.46 -14.78 5.42
N ILE A 200 -29.77 -14.16 6.38
CA ILE A 200 -30.41 -13.29 7.40
C ILE A 200 -31.16 -12.12 6.75
N PHE A 201 -30.56 -11.51 5.72
CA PHE A 201 -31.19 -10.39 5.01
C PHE A 201 -32.45 -10.82 4.26
N ASN A 202 -32.40 -11.95 3.54
CA ASN A 202 -33.56 -12.47 2.81
C ASN A 202 -34.71 -12.88 3.72
N LEU A 203 -34.41 -13.44 4.90
CA LEU A 203 -35.43 -13.77 5.90
C LEU A 203 -36.19 -12.53 6.37
N LYS A 204 -35.52 -11.38 6.52
CA LYS A 204 -36.17 -10.11 6.89
C LYS A 204 -36.99 -9.50 5.75
N LYS A 205 -36.52 -9.61 4.50
CA LYS A 205 -37.19 -9.03 3.33
C LYS A 205 -38.53 -9.72 3.01
N GLY A 206 -38.68 -10.99 3.39
CA GLY A 206 -39.94 -11.73 3.23
C GLY A 206 -41.15 -11.12 3.96
N GLU A 207 -40.93 -10.25 4.96
CA GLU A 207 -42.00 -9.64 5.75
C GLU A 207 -42.45 -8.25 5.26
N VAL A 208 -41.70 -7.57 4.40
CA VAL A 208 -42.00 -6.18 3.98
C VAL A 208 -42.08 -6.08 2.46
N LYS A 209 -43.30 -6.24 1.92
CA LYS A 209 -43.61 -6.05 0.49
C LYS A 209 -43.94 -4.58 0.19
N SER A 210 -42.96 -3.80 -0.19
CA SER A 210 -43.20 -2.56 -0.95
C SER A 210 -42.11 -2.42 -2.01
N ASP A 211 -42.51 -2.54 -3.28
CA ASP A 211 -41.64 -2.71 -4.45
C ASP A 211 -40.98 -1.41 -4.95
N GLU A 212 -41.17 -0.27 -4.29
CA GLU A 212 -40.85 1.03 -4.90
C GLU A 212 -39.50 1.67 -4.48
N ASP A 213 -38.80 1.15 -3.46
CA ASP A 213 -37.53 1.75 -2.97
C ASP A 213 -36.28 0.85 -3.11
N ALA A 214 -36.31 -0.15 -4.02
CA ALA A 214 -35.21 -1.11 -4.20
C ALA A 214 -33.93 -0.56 -4.87
N HIS A 215 -33.73 0.76 -4.85
CA HIS A 215 -32.52 1.39 -5.38
C HIS A 215 -31.36 1.28 -4.38
N ALA A 216 -30.60 0.19 -4.53
CA ALA A 216 -29.19 0.07 -4.13
C ALA A 216 -28.85 0.45 -2.68
N ASP A 217 -29.69 0.07 -1.71
CA ASP A 217 -29.24 -0.01 -0.33
C ASP A 217 -28.06 -0.98 -0.27
N GLU A 218 -26.85 -0.41 -0.18
CA GLU A 218 -25.59 -1.12 0.00
C GLU A 218 -25.79 -2.12 1.15
N ILE A 219 -25.57 -3.41 0.88
CA ILE A 219 -25.82 -4.49 1.84
C ILE A 219 -25.10 -4.14 3.14
N LYS A 220 -25.87 -3.73 4.15
CA LYS A 220 -25.39 -3.40 5.47
C LYS A 220 -24.76 -4.63 6.09
N GLY A 221 -23.56 -4.48 6.65
CA GLY A 221 -22.83 -5.57 7.25
C GLY A 221 -21.39 -5.21 7.55
N ALA A 222 -20.63 -6.23 7.99
CA ALA A 222 -19.22 -6.06 8.33
C ALA A 222 -18.40 -5.75 7.07
N ARG A 223 -17.41 -4.89 7.22
CA ARG A 223 -16.41 -4.54 6.20
C ARG A 223 -15.09 -5.17 6.61
N PHE A 224 -14.41 -5.81 5.67
CA PHE A 224 -13.16 -6.52 5.94
C PHE A 224 -12.01 -5.80 5.23
N ILE A 225 -10.92 -5.55 5.93
CA ILE A 225 -9.72 -4.92 5.36
C ILE A 225 -8.57 -5.91 5.52
N LEU A 226 -7.92 -6.29 4.42
CA LEU A 226 -6.67 -7.06 4.48
C LEU A 226 -5.49 -6.10 4.54
N ASP A 227 -4.73 -6.18 5.63
CA ASP A 227 -3.54 -5.35 5.82
C ASP A 227 -2.36 -5.87 4.98
N ALA A 228 -1.41 -4.97 4.67
CA ALA A 228 -0.16 -5.25 3.96
C ALA A 228 -0.36 -6.06 2.67
N PHE A 229 -1.26 -5.61 1.78
CA PHE A 229 -1.60 -6.29 0.52
C PHE A 229 -2.15 -7.73 0.70
N GLY A 230 -2.60 -8.10 1.91
CA GLY A 230 -2.99 -9.48 2.20
C GLY A 230 -1.81 -10.46 2.28
N GLY A 231 -0.60 -9.96 2.58
CA GLY A 231 0.60 -10.76 2.81
C GLY A 231 1.27 -11.32 1.55
N PRO A 232 1.70 -10.48 0.58
CA PRO A 232 2.27 -10.93 -0.68
C PRO A 232 3.62 -11.66 -0.49
N PRO A 233 4.18 -12.29 -1.53
CA PRO A 233 5.54 -12.84 -1.44
C PRO A 233 6.60 -11.74 -1.39
N THR A 234 7.43 -11.74 -0.35
CA THR A 234 8.34 -10.60 -0.07
C THR A 234 9.83 -10.88 -0.19
N HIS A 235 10.22 -12.12 -0.39
CA HIS A 235 11.64 -12.54 -0.38
C HIS A 235 12.25 -12.68 -1.78
N TRP A 236 11.49 -12.37 -2.83
CA TRP A 236 11.93 -12.49 -4.22
C TRP A 236 12.32 -11.15 -4.81
N THR A 237 13.32 -11.17 -5.71
CA THR A 237 13.51 -10.07 -6.66
C THR A 237 12.33 -9.99 -7.63
N SER A 238 12.06 -8.83 -8.21
CA SER A 238 11.02 -8.61 -9.23
C SER A 238 11.09 -9.65 -10.36
N SER A 239 12.28 -9.96 -10.85
CA SER A 239 12.49 -10.95 -11.93
C SER A 239 12.21 -12.40 -11.52
N GLN A 240 12.38 -12.75 -10.24
CA GLN A 240 12.03 -14.06 -9.69
C GLN A 240 10.55 -14.13 -9.35
N LEU A 241 10.01 -13.04 -8.78
CA LEU A 241 8.62 -12.90 -8.37
C LEU A 241 7.67 -13.14 -9.55
N LEU A 242 7.94 -12.55 -10.72
CA LEU A 242 7.13 -12.76 -11.94
C LEU A 242 7.06 -14.23 -12.41
N ARG A 243 7.97 -15.09 -11.95
CA ARG A 243 8.04 -16.51 -12.30
C ARG A 243 7.69 -17.43 -11.13
N SER A 244 7.39 -16.88 -9.96
CA SER A 244 7.15 -17.68 -8.75
C SER A 244 5.71 -18.21 -8.73
N THR A 245 5.55 -19.45 -8.25
CA THR A 245 4.22 -20.02 -8.01
C THR A 245 3.52 -19.28 -6.87
N GLN A 246 4.27 -18.79 -5.88
CA GLN A 246 3.73 -18.00 -4.77
C GLN A 246 3.07 -16.70 -5.24
N LEU A 247 3.59 -16.03 -6.28
CA LEU A 247 2.90 -14.87 -6.87
C LEU A 247 1.58 -15.29 -7.53
N GLN A 248 1.56 -16.43 -8.22
CA GLN A 248 0.36 -16.95 -8.87
C GLN A 248 -0.70 -17.35 -7.84
N ASP A 249 -0.30 -18.02 -6.76
CA ASP A 249 -1.18 -18.43 -5.66
C ASP A 249 -1.77 -17.21 -4.95
N TRP A 250 -0.93 -16.23 -4.62
CA TRP A 250 -1.36 -14.97 -4.00
C TRP A 250 -2.23 -14.12 -4.93
N SER A 251 -1.87 -13.98 -6.21
CA SER A 251 -2.69 -13.28 -7.21
C SER A 251 -4.05 -13.96 -7.38
N GLY A 252 -4.07 -15.30 -7.45
CA GLY A 252 -5.30 -16.08 -7.48
C GLY A 252 -6.16 -15.87 -6.23
N PHE A 253 -5.54 -15.74 -5.06
CA PHE A 253 -6.24 -15.36 -3.83
C PHE A 253 -6.86 -13.95 -3.95
N CYS A 254 -6.11 -12.94 -4.42
CA CYS A 254 -6.65 -11.60 -4.67
C CYS A 254 -7.86 -11.61 -5.62
N SER A 255 -7.79 -12.37 -6.72
CA SER A 255 -8.92 -12.50 -7.65
C SER A 255 -10.16 -13.14 -7.00
N ARG A 256 -9.98 -14.10 -6.09
CA ARG A 256 -11.11 -14.72 -5.37
C ARG A 256 -11.70 -13.80 -4.30
N LEU A 257 -10.85 -12.99 -3.65
CA LEU A 257 -11.32 -11.93 -2.76
C LEU A 257 -12.21 -10.89 -3.46
N ALA A 258 -11.98 -10.67 -4.75
CA ALA A 258 -12.79 -9.75 -5.55
C ALA A 258 -14.28 -10.13 -5.57
N LEU A 259 -14.61 -11.42 -5.36
CA LEU A 259 -15.97 -11.94 -5.26
C LEU A 259 -16.70 -11.48 -3.99
N HIS A 260 -15.96 -10.96 -3.00
CA HIS A 260 -16.51 -10.41 -1.77
C HIS A 260 -16.59 -8.88 -1.86
N PRO A 261 -17.78 -8.29 -2.08
CA PRO A 261 -17.92 -6.84 -2.28
C PRO A 261 -17.56 -6.01 -1.04
N ARG A 262 -17.47 -6.64 0.13
CA ARG A 262 -17.19 -6.01 1.43
C ARG A 262 -15.73 -6.13 1.85
N VAL A 263 -14.86 -6.68 0.99
CA VAL A 263 -13.43 -6.84 1.25
C VAL A 263 -12.65 -5.72 0.57
N TYR A 264 -11.75 -5.10 1.33
CA TYR A 264 -10.85 -4.04 0.90
C TYR A 264 -9.41 -4.49 1.16
N VAL A 265 -8.46 -3.91 0.42
CA VAL A 265 -7.03 -4.17 0.59
C VAL A 265 -6.31 -2.88 0.94
N LYS A 266 -5.50 -2.94 1.99
CA LYS A 266 -4.69 -1.82 2.45
C LYS A 266 -3.29 -1.92 1.85
N LEU A 267 -2.90 -0.86 1.15
CA LEU A 267 -1.58 -0.66 0.54
C LEU A 267 -0.58 -0.17 1.60
N SER A 268 -0.46 -0.94 2.69
CA SER A 268 0.55 -0.72 3.74
C SER A 268 1.81 -1.52 3.44
N PRO A 269 2.97 -1.04 3.90
CA PRO A 269 4.22 -1.73 3.61
C PRO A 269 4.28 -3.07 4.37
N PRO A 270 4.75 -4.16 3.75
CA PRO A 270 4.96 -5.42 4.45
C PRO A 270 6.15 -5.29 5.42
N VAL A 271 5.83 -5.05 6.70
CA VAL A 271 6.80 -4.74 7.77
C VAL A 271 7.91 -5.79 7.87
N ALA A 272 7.58 -7.07 7.67
CA ALA A 272 8.56 -8.16 7.76
C ALA A 272 9.68 -8.06 6.72
N SER A 273 9.39 -7.52 5.54
CA SER A 273 10.37 -7.30 4.46
C SER A 273 11.33 -6.17 4.81
N LEU A 274 10.78 -5.09 5.37
CA LEU A 274 11.53 -3.88 5.69
C LEU A 274 12.37 -4.02 6.95
N ARG A 275 11.93 -4.83 7.93
CA ARG A 275 12.72 -5.08 9.14
C ARG A 275 14.08 -5.69 8.84
N LYS A 276 14.17 -6.55 7.82
CA LYS A 276 15.43 -7.19 7.40
C LYS A 276 16.42 -6.18 6.82
N SER A 277 15.92 -5.13 6.15
CA SER A 277 16.74 -4.07 5.56
C SER A 277 17.03 -2.91 6.50
N GLY A 278 16.42 -2.85 7.69
CA GLY A 278 16.51 -1.69 8.59
C GLY A 278 15.59 -0.54 8.19
N GLY A 279 14.50 -0.81 7.46
CA GLY A 279 13.54 0.19 7.00
C GLY A 279 13.69 0.55 5.52
N LEU A 280 12.85 1.48 5.02
CA LEU A 280 12.93 1.96 3.63
C LEU A 280 14.13 2.89 3.43
N LYS A 281 14.46 3.69 4.45
CA LYS A 281 15.57 4.65 4.39
C LYS A 281 16.94 3.97 4.30
N ALA A 282 17.05 2.77 4.85
CA ALA A 282 18.28 2.00 4.85
C ALA A 282 18.55 1.30 3.50
N LEU A 283 17.57 1.27 2.58
CA LEU A 283 17.76 0.73 1.24
C LEU A 283 18.60 1.71 0.40
N ASP A 284 19.62 1.17 -0.26
CA ASP A 284 20.35 1.90 -1.29
C ASP A 284 19.46 2.17 -2.52
N LYS A 285 19.97 2.98 -3.46
CA LYS A 285 19.21 3.41 -4.65
C LYS A 285 18.76 2.22 -5.51
N GLU A 286 19.60 1.20 -5.64
CA GLU A 286 19.31 0.02 -6.47
C GLU A 286 18.26 -0.89 -5.81
N ALA A 287 18.40 -1.16 -4.51
CA ALA A 287 17.46 -1.96 -3.72
C ALA A 287 16.12 -1.25 -3.60
N ARG A 288 16.09 0.09 -3.49
CA ARG A 288 14.86 0.88 -3.50
C ARG A 288 14.17 0.83 -4.86
N ALA A 289 14.92 0.94 -5.95
CA ALA A 289 14.38 0.79 -7.30
C ALA A 289 13.81 -0.63 -7.52
N GLU A 290 14.50 -1.65 -7.01
CA GLU A 290 14.03 -3.03 -7.07
C GLU A 290 12.77 -3.25 -6.22
N PHE A 291 12.73 -2.69 -5.01
CA PHE A 291 11.54 -2.71 -4.15
C PHE A 291 10.35 -2.01 -4.81
N ARG A 292 10.56 -0.85 -5.47
CA ARG A 292 9.50 -0.18 -6.24
C ARG A 292 8.95 -1.06 -7.37
N ARG A 293 9.80 -1.81 -8.08
CA ARG A 293 9.34 -2.77 -9.11
C ARG A 293 8.50 -3.90 -8.50
N ILE A 294 8.90 -4.40 -7.33
CA ILE A 294 8.15 -5.42 -6.59
C ILE A 294 6.77 -4.87 -6.17
N VAL A 295 6.73 -3.66 -5.59
CA VAL A 295 5.48 -2.98 -5.20
C VAL A 295 4.58 -2.76 -6.41
N ARG A 296 5.13 -2.44 -7.58
CA ARG A 296 4.37 -2.36 -8.84
C ARG A 296 3.68 -3.68 -9.18
N ILE A 297 4.38 -4.80 -9.08
CA ILE A 297 3.80 -6.14 -9.34
C ILE A 297 2.64 -6.40 -8.37
N TRP A 298 2.79 -6.05 -7.09
CA TRP A 298 1.72 -6.23 -6.11
C TRP A 298 0.52 -5.32 -6.37
N ILE A 299 0.75 -4.02 -6.62
CA ILE A 299 -0.31 -3.05 -6.90
C ILE A 299 -1.07 -3.45 -8.17
N ASP A 300 -0.39 -3.86 -9.23
CA ASP A 300 -1.02 -4.31 -10.48
C ASP A 300 -1.99 -5.48 -10.23
N ALA A 301 -1.55 -6.50 -9.47
CA ALA A 301 -2.38 -7.65 -9.14
C ALA A 301 -3.61 -7.31 -8.28
N VAL A 302 -3.47 -6.46 -7.25
CA VAL A 302 -4.61 -6.08 -6.40
C VAL A 302 -5.55 -5.10 -7.11
N LEU A 303 -5.01 -4.23 -7.97
CA LEU A 303 -5.81 -3.28 -8.74
C LEU A 303 -6.63 -4.01 -9.81
N ASP A 304 -6.05 -4.97 -10.54
CA ASP A 304 -6.75 -5.81 -11.52
C ASP A 304 -7.88 -6.62 -10.86
N ALA A 305 -7.61 -7.18 -9.68
CA ALA A 305 -8.59 -7.98 -8.96
C ALA A 305 -9.70 -7.12 -8.30
N LEU A 306 -9.34 -6.10 -7.54
CA LEU A 306 -10.28 -5.38 -6.68
C LEU A 306 -10.82 -4.07 -7.27
N GLY A 307 -10.11 -3.44 -8.19
CA GLY A 307 -10.39 -2.07 -8.66
C GLY A 307 -9.97 -1.00 -7.66
N ASP A 308 -10.00 0.27 -8.10
CA ASP A 308 -9.61 1.45 -7.31
C ASP A 308 -10.55 1.74 -6.13
N GLU A 309 -11.81 1.32 -6.20
CA GLU A 309 -12.84 1.51 -5.16
C GLU A 309 -12.57 0.72 -3.86
N ARG A 310 -11.67 -0.26 -3.90
CA ARG A 310 -11.43 -1.19 -2.78
C ARG A 310 -10.00 -1.19 -2.26
N LEU A 311 -9.18 -0.23 -2.70
CA LEU A 311 -7.81 -0.06 -2.22
C LEU A 311 -7.72 1.14 -1.28
N ILE A 312 -6.91 1.02 -0.23
CA ILE A 312 -6.71 2.07 0.78
C ILE A 312 -5.22 2.28 0.99
N PHE A 313 -4.71 3.50 0.80
CA PHE A 313 -3.35 3.81 1.20
C PHE A 313 -3.22 3.80 2.73
N ALA A 314 -2.12 3.23 3.23
CA ALA A 314 -1.75 3.35 4.63
C ALA A 314 -0.24 3.26 4.81
N ALA A 315 0.27 3.85 5.87
CA ALA A 315 1.67 3.79 6.26
C ALA A 315 1.87 3.02 7.58
N THR A 316 0.98 2.08 7.86
CA THR A 316 0.96 1.31 9.11
C THR A 316 2.24 0.49 9.25
N GLY A 317 2.79 0.43 10.47
CA GLY A 317 3.99 -0.35 10.78
C GLY A 317 5.33 0.30 10.42
N LEU A 318 5.31 1.52 9.85
CA LEU A 318 6.49 2.38 9.75
C LEU A 318 6.66 3.19 11.03
N ASP A 319 7.89 3.49 11.41
CA ASP A 319 8.20 4.24 12.63
C ASP A 319 7.89 5.73 12.43
N PRO A 320 6.85 6.29 13.10
CA PRO A 320 6.60 7.73 13.06
C PRO A 320 7.59 8.51 13.92
N GLY A 321 8.35 7.86 14.81
CA GLY A 321 9.35 8.51 15.67
C GLY A 321 10.55 9.06 14.88
N ASN A 322 10.81 8.50 13.68
CA ASN A 322 11.80 9.02 12.73
C ASN A 322 11.23 10.10 11.79
N LEU A 323 10.07 10.68 12.13
CA LEU A 323 9.63 11.93 11.50
C LEU A 323 10.72 12.97 11.75
N CYS A 324 11.35 13.43 10.67
CA CYS A 324 12.43 14.39 10.74
C CYS A 324 11.89 15.64 11.43
N THR A 325 12.21 15.82 12.71
CA THR A 325 12.08 17.13 13.35
C THR A 325 13.07 17.98 12.60
N SER A 326 12.59 18.66 11.56
CA SER A 326 13.34 19.64 10.79
C SER A 326 13.90 20.63 11.79
N ASP A 327 15.11 20.36 12.27
CA ASP A 327 15.94 21.34 12.91
C ASP A 327 16.11 22.40 11.85
N LYS A 328 15.42 23.53 12.06
CA LYS A 328 15.43 24.70 11.18
C LYS A 328 16.87 24.86 10.68
N PRO A 329 17.13 24.76 9.37
CA PRO A 329 18.47 24.98 8.87
C PRO A 329 18.86 26.41 9.23
N THR A 330 19.74 26.56 10.21
CA THR A 330 20.41 27.80 10.55
C THR A 330 21.49 28.06 9.49
N SER A 331 21.09 28.16 8.22
CA SER A 331 22.00 28.61 7.17
C SER A 331 22.09 30.12 7.20
N LYS A 332 23.03 30.64 8.00
CA LYS A 332 23.75 31.85 7.63
C LYS A 332 24.74 31.44 6.53
N GLY A 333 24.31 31.51 5.28
CA GLY A 333 25.17 31.22 4.13
C GLY A 333 25.25 32.44 3.22
N ASP A 334 26.46 33.01 3.14
CA ASP A 334 26.83 34.07 2.22
C ASP A 334 26.55 33.65 0.76
N MET A 335 25.92 34.55 0.02
CA MET A 335 25.66 34.40 -1.41
C MET A 335 26.99 34.50 -2.18
N PRO A 336 27.35 33.53 -3.04
CA PRO A 336 28.52 33.67 -3.90
C PRO A 336 28.30 34.78 -4.93
N ALA A 337 29.33 35.60 -5.12
CA ALA A 337 29.32 36.73 -6.04
C ALA A 337 29.12 36.28 -7.49
N VAL A 338 28.14 36.89 -8.17
CA VAL A 338 27.84 36.71 -9.58
C VAL A 338 28.99 37.29 -10.41
N VAL A 339 29.73 36.43 -11.12
CA VAL A 339 30.77 36.84 -12.08
C VAL A 339 30.12 37.10 -13.43
N ALA A 340 30.36 38.27 -14.01
CA ALA A 340 29.82 38.69 -15.30
C ALA A 340 30.54 38.00 -16.47
N VAL A 341 29.75 37.47 -17.41
CA VAL A 341 30.19 36.77 -18.62
C VAL A 341 30.54 37.78 -19.73
N GLY A 342 31.74 37.67 -20.29
CA GLY A 342 32.20 38.44 -21.44
C GLY A 342 32.40 37.55 -22.67
N ASP A 343 32.03 38.07 -23.84
CA ASP A 343 32.05 37.42 -25.16
C ASP A 343 33.43 36.89 -25.58
N ALA A 344 33.54 35.58 -25.86
CA ALA A 344 34.31 35.01 -26.97
C ALA A 344 34.32 33.46 -26.92
N ASP A 345 33.84 32.84 -28.00
CA ASP A 345 34.27 31.53 -28.51
C ASP A 345 34.40 30.40 -27.45
N GLU A 346 33.28 30.05 -26.81
CA GLU A 346 33.19 28.92 -25.87
C GLU A 346 33.64 27.62 -26.55
N SER A 347 34.77 27.10 -26.08
CA SER A 347 35.26 25.79 -26.48
C SER A 347 34.27 24.69 -26.05
N LEU A 348 34.07 23.67 -26.89
CA LEU A 348 33.23 22.48 -26.58
C LEU A 348 33.60 21.79 -25.23
N VAL A 349 34.79 22.06 -24.70
CA VAL A 349 35.26 21.57 -23.41
C VAL A 349 34.51 22.22 -22.25
N GLU A 350 34.24 23.54 -22.31
CA GLU A 350 33.54 24.26 -21.24
C GLU A 350 32.06 23.84 -21.14
N ARG A 351 31.41 23.57 -22.27
CA ARG A 351 30.03 23.03 -22.28
C ARG A 351 29.93 21.65 -21.67
N THR A 352 30.90 20.77 -21.96
CA THR A 352 30.93 19.43 -21.36
C THR A 352 31.12 19.50 -19.84
N GLN A 353 31.97 20.42 -19.35
CA GLN A 353 32.17 20.63 -17.91
C GLN A 353 30.93 21.22 -17.23
N ALA A 354 30.24 22.17 -17.87
CA ALA A 354 29.00 22.74 -17.33
C ALA A 354 27.89 21.69 -17.20
N ILE A 355 27.73 20.80 -18.19
CA ILE A 355 26.74 19.71 -18.15
C ILE A 355 27.06 18.72 -17.02
N ALA A 356 28.34 18.35 -16.83
CA ALA A 356 28.76 17.46 -15.75
C ALA A 356 28.48 18.07 -14.36
N LEU A 357 28.79 19.36 -14.17
CA LEU A 357 28.51 20.07 -12.93
C LEU A 357 27.00 20.18 -12.65
N GLU A 358 26.19 20.41 -13.69
CA GLU A 358 24.73 20.45 -13.56
C GLU A 358 24.15 19.07 -13.18
N GLN A 359 24.73 17.98 -13.70
CA GLN A 359 24.33 16.62 -13.32
C GLN A 359 24.73 16.31 -11.87
N GLU A 360 25.96 16.61 -11.46
CA GLU A 360 26.41 16.39 -10.08
C GLU A 360 25.59 17.20 -9.07
N THR A 361 25.24 18.45 -9.41
CA THR A 361 24.39 19.29 -8.54
C THR A 361 22.96 18.76 -8.44
N LYS A 362 22.38 18.27 -9.54
CA LYS A 362 21.06 17.62 -9.53
C LYS A 362 21.07 16.33 -8.71
N GLU A 363 22.05 15.46 -8.90
CA GLU A 363 22.16 14.21 -8.14
C GLU A 363 22.38 14.48 -6.65
N ALA A 364 23.20 15.48 -6.30
CA ALA A 364 23.41 15.89 -4.91
C ALA A 364 22.13 16.49 -4.30
N GLN A 365 21.33 17.22 -5.09
CA GLN A 365 20.06 17.76 -4.63
C GLN A 365 19.01 16.64 -4.44
N GLU A 366 18.85 15.75 -5.41
CA GLU A 366 17.94 14.59 -5.33
C GLU A 366 18.28 13.73 -4.10
N LYS A 367 19.57 13.46 -3.89
CA LYS A 367 20.03 12.71 -2.72
C LYS A 367 19.68 13.42 -1.39
N ARG A 368 19.82 14.75 -1.32
CA ARG A 368 19.44 15.52 -0.12
C ARG A 368 17.93 15.52 0.10
N GLU A 369 17.14 15.58 -0.96
CA GLU A 369 15.68 15.51 -0.88
C GLU A 369 15.22 14.14 -0.39
N ASP A 370 15.80 13.07 -0.95
CA ASP A 370 15.54 11.69 -0.52
C ASP A 370 15.92 11.44 0.95
N GLU A 371 17.06 11.98 1.39
CA GLU A 371 17.50 11.87 2.79
C GLU A 371 16.59 12.67 3.75
N ALA A 372 15.91 13.71 3.25
CA ALA A 372 15.00 14.54 4.04
C ALA A 372 13.62 13.90 4.24
N LEU A 373 13.17 13.05 3.30
CA LEU A 373 11.88 12.38 3.41
C LEU A 373 11.86 11.42 4.60
N THR A 374 10.75 11.37 5.32
CA THR A 374 10.46 10.38 6.36
C THR A 374 10.13 9.02 5.75
N GLU A 375 10.13 7.93 6.54
CA GLU A 375 9.76 6.61 5.98
C GLU A 375 8.34 6.59 5.44
N VAL A 376 7.42 7.27 6.12
CA VAL A 376 6.02 7.43 5.72
C VAL A 376 5.91 8.17 4.40
N GLU A 377 6.63 9.29 4.25
CA GLU A 377 6.66 10.05 2.99
C GLU A 377 7.30 9.25 1.85
N LEU A 378 8.37 8.50 2.14
CA LEU A 378 9.02 7.65 1.15
C LEU A 378 8.08 6.53 0.68
N TRP A 379 7.33 5.89 1.59
CA TRP A 379 6.31 4.92 1.22
C TRP A 379 5.18 5.54 0.40
N PHE A 380 4.70 6.73 0.79
CA PHE A 380 3.71 7.49 0.04
C PHE A 380 4.19 7.77 -1.39
N GLU A 381 5.41 8.27 -1.56
CA GLU A 381 5.97 8.56 -2.89
C GLU A 381 6.10 7.30 -3.74
N ILE A 382 6.59 6.18 -3.18
CA ILE A 382 6.67 4.91 -3.90
C ILE A 382 5.29 4.46 -4.40
N VAL A 383 4.28 4.42 -3.53
CA VAL A 383 2.93 3.99 -3.91
C VAL A 383 2.32 4.93 -4.96
N ARG A 384 2.47 6.25 -4.76
CA ARG A 384 1.96 7.28 -5.69
C ARG A 384 2.59 7.16 -7.07
N GLU A 385 3.91 7.04 -7.14
CA GLU A 385 4.63 6.89 -8.40
C GLU A 385 4.26 5.59 -9.11
N VAL A 386 4.12 4.48 -8.37
CA VAL A 386 3.70 3.20 -8.94
C VAL A 386 2.28 3.26 -9.51
N LEU A 387 1.33 3.87 -8.80
CA LEU A 387 -0.04 4.06 -9.31
C LEU A 387 -0.05 4.94 -10.57
N ALA A 388 0.73 6.02 -10.59
CA ALA A 388 0.87 6.87 -11.77
C ALA A 388 1.52 6.11 -12.96
N ASP A 389 2.53 5.29 -12.72
CA ASP A 389 3.19 4.46 -13.74
C ASP A 389 2.26 3.39 -14.34
N ILE A 390 1.29 2.90 -13.56
CA ILE A 390 0.25 1.96 -14.01
C ILE A 390 -0.83 2.70 -14.82
N GLY A 391 -0.92 4.03 -14.71
CA GLY A 391 -1.90 4.85 -15.41
C GLY A 391 -3.19 5.07 -14.62
N VAL A 392 -3.14 4.95 -13.29
CA VAL A 392 -4.27 5.30 -12.42
C VAL A 392 -4.52 6.80 -12.49
N ASP A 393 -5.75 7.19 -12.81
CA ASP A 393 -6.10 8.60 -12.94
C ASP A 393 -6.15 9.34 -11.58
N SER A 394 -6.24 10.66 -11.64
CA SER A 394 -6.26 11.50 -10.43
C SER A 394 -7.47 11.28 -9.53
N LEU A 395 -8.62 10.90 -10.09
CA LEU A 395 -9.84 10.67 -9.34
C LEU A 395 -9.75 9.35 -8.57
N ALA A 396 -9.28 8.29 -9.22
CA ALA A 396 -8.96 7.01 -8.60
C ALA A 396 -7.87 7.16 -7.53
N MET A 397 -6.79 7.93 -7.79
CA MET A 397 -5.80 8.24 -6.77
C MET A 397 -6.43 8.92 -5.54
N SER A 398 -7.33 9.89 -5.73
CA SER A 398 -8.03 10.55 -4.62
C SER A 398 -8.87 9.57 -3.78
N LYS A 399 -9.50 8.56 -4.41
CA LYS A 399 -10.23 7.51 -3.67
C LYS A 399 -9.27 6.65 -2.84
N ILE A 400 -8.17 6.20 -3.45
CA ILE A 400 -7.19 5.30 -2.80
C ILE A 400 -6.54 5.98 -1.60
N PHE A 401 -6.14 7.26 -1.73
CA PHE A 401 -5.43 7.99 -0.68
C PHE A 401 -6.35 8.60 0.40
N GLU A 402 -7.65 8.72 0.14
CA GLU A 402 -8.58 9.38 1.05
C GLU A 402 -9.99 8.80 1.01
N GLY A 403 -10.67 8.85 -0.14
CA GLY A 403 -12.12 8.63 -0.22
C GLY A 403 -12.57 7.27 0.33
N ASN A 404 -11.82 6.21 0.04
CA ASN A 404 -12.13 4.87 0.51
C ASN A 404 -11.95 4.75 2.03
N ALA A 405 -10.88 5.33 2.58
CA ALA A 405 -10.68 5.38 4.02
C ALA A 405 -11.80 6.18 4.71
N GLN A 406 -12.19 7.33 4.16
CA GLN A 406 -13.28 8.13 4.70
C GLN A 406 -14.60 7.37 4.73
N LYS A 407 -14.95 6.71 3.63
CA LYS A 407 -16.16 5.88 3.54
C LYS A 407 -16.15 4.74 4.56
N LEU A 408 -15.01 4.08 4.74
CA LEU A 408 -14.88 2.91 5.61
C LEU A 408 -14.86 3.28 7.09
N TYR A 409 -14.04 4.27 7.45
CA TYR A 409 -13.79 4.65 8.82
C TYR A 409 -14.74 5.76 9.34
N GLY A 410 -15.60 6.32 8.49
CA GLY A 410 -16.53 7.38 8.88
C GLY A 410 -15.83 8.70 9.24
N LEU A 411 -14.74 9.01 8.51
CA LEU A 411 -13.94 10.24 8.68
C LEU A 411 -14.60 11.47 8.04
#